data_AF-A0A967GY58-F1
#
_entry.id   AF-A0A967GY58-F1
#
_cell.length_a   1.000
_cell.length_b   1.000
_cell.length_c   1.000
_cell.angle_alpha   90.00
_cell.angle_beta   90.00
_cell.angle_gamma   90.00
#
_symmetry.space_group_name_H-M   'P 1'
#
loop_
_entity.id
_entity.type
_entity.pdbx_description
1 polymer ?
#
loop_
_entity_poly.entity_id
_entity_poly.type
_entity_poly.pdbx_seq_one_letter_code
_entity_poly.pdbx_strand_id
1 'polypeptide(L)' 'VGPPLRDVTQRRTPEFVMNMILNPEGMVAEHPEVRAMLAQYAVPMANQNLTEEDARAVLEYLRREAEAAPAGS' A
#
# COMPACT_ATOMS: atom_id res chain seq x y z
N VAL A 1 -9.69 -1.35 8.23
CA VAL A 1 -10.46 -0.45 7.35
C VAL A 1 -9.46 0.27 6.48
N GLY A 2 -9.62 0.27 5.15
CA GLY A 2 -8.65 0.87 4.23
C GLY A 2 -9.10 0.78 2.78
N PRO A 3 -8.37 1.45 1.85
CA PRO A 3 -8.69 1.43 0.43
C PRO A 3 -8.50 0.03 -0.18
N PRO A 4 -9.14 -0.24 -1.34
CA PRO A 4 -8.94 -1.49 -2.06
C PRO A 4 -7.50 -1.61 -2.59
N LEU A 5 -6.87 -2.78 -2.35
CA LEU A 5 -5.48 -3.04 -2.70
C LEU A 5 -5.27 -3.75 -4.05
N ARG A 6 -6.30 -4.38 -4.63
CA ARG A 6 -6.16 -5.23 -5.84
C ARG A 6 -5.37 -4.55 -6.95
N ASP A 7 -5.74 -3.33 -7.32
CA ASP A 7 -5.08 -2.59 -8.41
C ASP A 7 -4.11 -1.53 -7.88
N VAL A 8 -3.60 -1.67 -6.65
CA VAL A 8 -2.70 -0.65 -6.06
C VAL A 8 -1.40 -0.52 -6.85
N THR A 9 -0.88 -1.63 -7.37
CA THR A 9 0.37 -1.69 -8.16
C THR A 9 0.21 -1.13 -9.58
N GLN A 10 -1.02 -0.95 -10.07
CA GLN A 10 -1.31 -0.25 -11.32
C GLN A 10 -1.46 1.27 -11.12
N ARG A 11 -1.76 1.71 -9.89
CA ARG A 11 -2.04 3.13 -9.55
C ARG A 11 -0.89 3.81 -8.81
N ARG A 12 0.02 3.04 -8.22
CA ARG A 12 1.13 3.50 -7.39
C ARG A 12 2.42 2.85 -7.83
N THR A 13 3.53 3.53 -7.58
CA THR A 13 4.84 2.96 -7.84
C THR A 13 5.20 1.90 -6.80
N PRO A 14 6.10 0.95 -7.14
CA PRO A 14 6.64 -0.02 -6.20
C PRO A 14 7.17 0.62 -4.92
N GLU A 15 7.90 1.74 -5.03
CA GLU A 15 8.51 2.44 -3.89
C GLU A 15 7.44 2.99 -2.95
N PHE A 16 6.35 3.53 -3.49
CA PHE A 16 5.24 4.01 -2.68
C PHE A 16 4.62 2.87 -1.86
N VAL A 17 4.36 1.72 -2.50
CA VAL A 17 3.77 0.55 -1.84
C VAL A 17 4.71 -0.02 -0.77
N MET A 18 6.00 -0.13 -1.08
CA MET A 18 7.02 -0.59 -0.13
C MET A 18 7.14 0.35 1.08
N ASN A 19 7.18 1.66 0.85
CA ASN A 19 7.26 2.64 1.94
C ASN A 19 6.01 2.63 2.83
N MET A 20 4.82 2.40 2.25
CA MET A 20 3.59 2.23 3.04
C MET A 20 3.64 0.98 3.93
N ILE A 21 4.28 -0.10 3.48
CA ILE A 21 4.41 -1.35 4.26
C ILE A 21 5.47 -1.20 5.36
N LEU A 22 6.63 -0.64 5.01
CA LEU A 22 7.81 -0.59 5.89
C LEU A 22 7.80 0.61 6.85
N ASN A 23 7.23 1.74 6.44
CA ASN A 23 7.20 2.98 7.21
C ASN A 23 5.87 3.75 7.03
N PRO A 24 4.73 3.16 7.42
CA PRO A 24 3.43 3.82 7.26
C PRO A 24 3.33 5.14 8.02
N GLU A 25 3.97 5.26 9.19
CA GLU A 25 3.98 6.46 10.01
C GLU A 25 4.72 7.62 9.33
N GLY A 26 5.90 7.36 8.78
CA GLY A 26 6.64 8.33 7.98
C GLY A 26 5.87 8.76 6.73
N MET A 27 5.21 7.82 6.05
CA MET A 27 4.35 8.14 4.91
C MET A 27 3.18 9.05 5.29
N VAL A 28 2.55 8.86 6.45
CA VAL A 28 1.53 9.81 6.97
C VAL A 28 2.17 11.15 7.30
N ALA A 29 3.36 11.20 7.90
CA ALA A 29 3.99 12.46 8.27
C ALA A 29 4.36 13.31 7.04
N GLU A 30 4.87 12.67 5.98
CA GLU A 30 5.54 13.36 4.87
C GLU A 30 4.69 13.42 3.59
N HIS A 31 3.83 12.42 3.33
CA HIS A 31 3.10 12.33 2.06
C HIS A 31 1.68 12.92 2.19
N PRO A 32 1.37 14.05 1.52
CA PRO A 32 0.07 14.73 1.67
C PRO A 32 -1.12 13.86 1.29
N GLU A 33 -0.97 12.99 0.30
CA GLU A 33 -2.03 12.08 -0.11
C GLU A 33 -2.32 10.99 0.92
N VAL A 34 -1.29 10.48 1.62
CA VAL A 34 -1.48 9.48 2.67
C VAL A 34 -2.18 10.10 3.88
N ARG A 35 -1.91 11.38 4.18
CA ARG A 35 -2.69 12.15 5.17
C ARG A 35 -4.16 12.28 4.77
N ALA A 36 -4.44 12.56 3.50
CA ALA A 36 -5.81 12.65 3.02
C ALA A 36 -6.53 11.29 3.13
N MET A 37 -5.83 10.19 2.84
CA MET A 37 -6.36 8.84 3.04
C MET A 37 -6.65 8.56 4.52
N LEU A 38 -5.76 8.95 5.44
CA LEU A 38 -6.01 8.80 6.88
C LEU A 38 -7.26 9.58 7.33
N ALA A 39 -7.46 10.81 6.83
CA ALA A 39 -8.66 11.58 7.12
C ALA A 39 -9.94 10.89 6.60
N GLN A 40 -9.86 10.20 5.46
CA GLN A 40 -10.99 9.48 4.87
C GLN A 40 -11.32 8.17 5.61
N TYR A 41 -10.31 7.37 5.96
CA TYR A 41 -10.50 6.03 6.54
C TYR A 41 -10.46 6.02 8.07
N ALA A 42 -10.07 7.14 8.71
CA ALA A 42 -10.03 7.40 10.15
C ALA A 42 -9.20 6.40 11.00
N VAL A 43 -8.50 5.47 10.36
CA VAL A 43 -7.68 4.44 11.03
C VAL A 43 -6.30 4.44 10.37
N PRO A 44 -5.22 4.65 11.15
CA PRO A 44 -3.86 4.58 10.62
C PRO A 44 -3.48 3.14 10.28
N MET A 45 -2.65 2.98 9.25
CA MET A 45 -2.00 1.72 8.96
C MET A 45 -0.95 1.45 10.04
N ALA A 46 -1.11 0.36 10.79
CA ALA A 46 -0.13 -0.04 11.79
C ALA A 46 1.14 -0.58 11.10
N ASN A 47 2.31 -0.26 11.65
CA ASN A 47 3.55 -0.90 11.22
C ASN A 47 3.52 -2.39 11.59
N GLN A 48 3.59 -3.24 10.57
CA GLN A 48 3.55 -4.70 10.75
C GLN A 48 4.93 -5.29 11.10
N ASN A 49 5.97 -4.43 11.19
CA ASN A 49 7.37 -4.81 11.46
C ASN A 49 7.90 -5.87 10.49
N LEU A 50 7.50 -5.76 9.22
CA LEU A 50 7.98 -6.64 8.17
C LEU A 50 9.42 -6.28 7.78
N THR A 51 10.18 -7.30 7.38
CA THR A 51 11.47 -7.08 6.72
C THR A 51 11.27 -6.53 5.31
N GLU A 52 12.31 -5.95 4.73
CA GLU A 52 12.28 -5.51 3.33
C GLU A 52 11.97 -6.68 2.37
N GLU A 53 12.48 -7.88 2.66
CA GLU A 53 12.21 -9.08 1.88
C GLU A 53 10.73 -9.48 1.94
N ASP A 54 10.14 -9.50 3.14
CA ASP A 54 8.71 -9.80 3.31
C ASP A 54 7.84 -8.75 2.62
N ALA A 55 8.18 -7.46 2.76
CA ALA A 55 7.47 -6.38 2.09
C ALA A 55 7.53 -6.52 0.57
N ARG A 56 8.70 -6.93 0.03
CA ARG A 56 8.86 -7.21 -1.39
C ARG A 56 8.02 -8.41 -1.84
N ALA A 57 7.94 -9.46 -1.03
CA ALA A 57 7.07 -10.60 -1.32
C ALA A 57 5.59 -10.18 -1.38
N VAL A 58 5.14 -9.31 -0.47
CA VAL A 58 3.80 -8.73 -0.50
C VAL A 58 3.57 -7.89 -1.76
N LEU A 59 4.52 -7.04 -2.13
CA LEU A 59 4.43 -6.25 -3.36
C LEU A 59 4.28 -7.14 -4.60
N GLU A 60 5.09 -8.19 -4.72
CA GLU A 60 5.01 -9.12 -5.86
C GLU A 60 3.70 -9.91 -5.88
N TYR A 61 3.16 -10.27 -4.71
CA TYR A 61 1.83 -10.86 -4.61
C TYR A 61 0.77 -9.89 -5.16
N LEU A 62 0.77 -8.63 -4.70
CA LEU A 62 -0.17 -7.60 -5.19
C LEU A 62 -0.03 -7.35 -6.70
N ARG A 63 1.17 -7.44 -7.26
CA ARG A 63 1.41 -7.33 -8.71
C ARG A 63 0.77 -8.48 -9.48
N ARG A 64 0.95 -9.72 -9.01
CA ARG A 64 0.34 -10.91 -9.63
C ARG A 64 -1.18 -10.87 -9.56
N GLU A 65 -1.75 -10.46 -8.43
CA GLU A 65 -3.21 -10.36 -8.26
C GLU A 65 -3.83 -9.31 -9.18
N ALA A 66 -3.15 -8.17 -9.40
CA ALA A 66 -3.60 -7.14 -10.33
C ALA A 66 -3.61 -7.62 -11.80
N GLU A 67 -2.70 -8.52 -12.17
CA GLU A 67 -2.63 -9.12 -13.51
C GLU A 67 -3.62 -10.28 -13.71
N ALA A 68 -3.92 -11.02 -12.64
CA ALA A 68 -4.81 -12.18 -12.69
C ALA A 68 -6.31 -11.81 -12.74
N ALA A 69 -6.67 -10.59 -12.35
CA ALA A 69 -8.05 -10.12 -12.42
C ALA A 69 -8.36 -9.51 -13.80
N PRO A 70 -9.48 -9.87 -14.46
CA PRO A 70 -9.94 -9.11 -15.61
C PRO A 70 -10.20 -7.67 -15.16
N ALA A 71 -9.59 -6.71 -15.86
CA ALA A 71 -9.72 -5.28 -15.55
C ALA A 71 -11.21 -4.90 -15.41
N GLY A 72 -11.63 -4.54 -14.19
CA GLY A 72 -12.94 -3.94 -13.95
C GLY A 72 -14.11 -4.87 -13.54
N SER A 73 -13.87 -5.96 -12.80
CA SER A 73 -14.95 -6.68 -12.08
C SER A 73 -15.29 -6.07 -10.73
#